data_AF-A0A2V8NCN1-F1
#
_entry.id   AF-A0A2V8NCN1-F1
#
_cell.length_a   1.000
_cell.length_b   1.000
_cell.length_c   1.000
_cell.angle_alpha   90.00
_cell.angle_beta   90.00
_cell.angle_gamma   90.00
#
_symmetry.space_group_name_H-M   'P 1'
#
loop_
_entity.id
_entity.type
_entity.pdbx_description
1 polymer ?
#
loop_
_entity_poly.entity_id
_entity_poly.type
_entity_poly.pdbx_seq_one_letter_code
_entity_poly.pdbx_strand_id
1 'polypeptide(L)'
;MKSPVNIVAAIGLALGGVFGLAGTLLTQRNLQAASWGIDGAGLVVATALLTLKFFRKGNDVVAAGFLVFAIGESIMLVGTAACLVESVPSFAAGTALWSCALLLTSAPKEFAGWVRLVGIIGSILFGITAARMFWGEQVLPTSSPLPFFAYPFLVLTFAGWISTLRKTA
;
A
#
# COMPACT_ATOMS: atom_id res chain seq x y z
N MET A 1 -6.55 17.86 -21.23
CA MET A 1 -5.14 17.79 -20.80
C MET A 1 -5.08 16.83 -19.63
N LYS A 2 -4.22 15.80 -19.69
CA LYS A 2 -4.10 14.80 -18.60
C LYS A 2 -3.81 15.55 -17.30
N SER A 3 -4.68 15.38 -16.30
CA SER A 3 -4.50 16.03 -15.00
C SER A 3 -3.11 15.70 -14.41
N PRO A 4 -2.25 16.68 -14.09
CA PRO A 4 -0.94 16.44 -13.47
C PRO A 4 -1.05 15.55 -12.22
N VAL A 5 -2.12 15.71 -11.44
CA VAL A 5 -2.43 14.87 -10.27
C VAL A 5 -2.57 13.40 -10.66
N ASN A 6 -3.29 13.09 -11.74
CA ASN A 6 -3.47 11.70 -12.20
C ASN A 6 -2.15 11.10 -12.68
N ILE A 7 -1.30 11.89 -13.34
CA ILE A 7 0.00 11.42 -13.83
C ILE A 7 0.93 11.11 -12.66
N VAL A 8 1.10 12.06 -11.73
CA VAL A 8 2.00 11.89 -10.58
C VAL A 8 1.53 10.76 -9.68
N ALA A 9 0.22 10.68 -9.39
CA ALA A 9 -0.32 9.58 -8.60
C ALA A 9 -0.14 8.22 -9.29
N ALA A 10 -0.34 8.13 -10.60
CA ALA A 10 -0.12 6.88 -11.33
C ALA A 10 1.36 6.45 -11.32
N ILE A 11 2.30 7.40 -11.46
CA ILE A 11 3.74 7.12 -11.36
C ILE A 11 4.09 6.64 -9.95
N GLY A 12 3.62 7.33 -8.91
CA GLY A 12 3.88 6.93 -7.52
C GLY A 12 3.35 5.53 -7.20
N LEU A 13 2.13 5.18 -7.66
CA LEU A 13 1.59 3.83 -7.53
C LEU A 13 2.40 2.78 -8.30
N ALA A 14 2.89 3.12 -9.49
CA ALA A 14 3.70 2.21 -10.30
C ALA A 14 5.07 1.96 -9.66
N LEU A 15 5.73 3.02 -9.16
CA LEU A 15 6.97 2.91 -8.39
C LEU A 15 6.75 2.05 -7.16
N GLY A 16 5.66 2.30 -6.42
CA GLY A 16 5.28 1.51 -5.26
C GLY A 16 5.15 0.01 -5.56
N GLY A 17 4.30 -0.33 -6.54
CA GLY A 17 4.11 -1.72 -6.91
C GLY A 17 5.38 -2.44 -7.39
N VAL A 18 6.22 -1.77 -8.19
CA VAL A 18 7.45 -2.37 -8.74
C VAL A 18 8.52 -2.52 -7.67
N PHE A 19 8.84 -1.44 -6.96
CA PHE A 19 9.94 -1.44 -6.00
C PHE A 19 9.56 -2.11 -4.67
N GLY A 20 8.28 -2.14 -4.30
CA GLY A 20 7.78 -2.92 -3.16
C GLY A 20 8.01 -4.41 -3.37
N LEU A 21 7.62 -4.94 -4.54
CA LEU A 21 7.90 -6.34 -4.91
C LEU A 21 9.40 -6.60 -5.06
N ALA A 22 10.13 -5.71 -5.71
CA ALA A 22 11.58 -5.86 -5.84
C ALA A 22 12.26 -5.95 -4.47
N GLY A 23 11.92 -5.06 -3.53
CA GLY A 23 12.44 -5.11 -2.18
C GLY A 23 12.13 -6.43 -1.46
N THR A 24 10.93 -6.98 -1.64
CA THR A 24 10.56 -8.27 -1.04
C THR A 24 11.34 -9.46 -1.63
N LEU A 25 11.74 -9.39 -2.91
CA LEU A 25 12.43 -10.48 -3.61
C LEU A 25 13.97 -10.39 -3.53
N LEU A 26 14.52 -9.18 -3.31
CA LEU A 26 15.94 -8.96 -3.19
C LEU A 26 16.47 -9.47 -1.85
N THR A 27 17.62 -10.15 -1.88
CA THR A 27 18.28 -10.70 -0.68
C THR A 27 19.34 -9.77 -0.10
N GLN A 28 19.87 -8.85 -0.92
CA GLN A 28 20.92 -7.91 -0.51
C GLN A 28 20.29 -6.73 0.25
N ARG A 29 20.64 -6.58 1.54
CA ARG A 29 19.95 -5.65 2.45
C ARG A 29 19.90 -4.21 1.95
N ASN A 30 21.00 -3.70 1.41
CA ASN A 30 21.07 -2.31 0.92
C ASN A 30 20.12 -2.07 -0.26
N LEU A 31 20.03 -3.05 -1.18
CA LEU A 31 19.14 -2.96 -2.34
C LEU A 31 17.66 -3.12 -1.93
N GLN A 32 17.40 -4.01 -0.97
CA GLN A 32 16.08 -4.19 -0.39
C GLN A 32 15.59 -2.92 0.31
N ALA A 33 16.40 -2.33 1.19
CA ALA A 33 16.09 -1.08 1.87
C ALA A 33 15.88 0.08 0.89
N ALA A 34 16.76 0.23 -0.11
CA ALA A 34 16.62 1.25 -1.14
C ALA A 34 15.32 1.07 -1.96
N SER A 35 14.99 -0.17 -2.33
CA SER A 35 13.76 -0.47 -3.07
C SER A 35 12.52 -0.13 -2.25
N TRP A 36 12.44 -0.57 -0.99
CA TRP A 36 11.32 -0.21 -0.11
C TRP A 36 11.26 1.29 0.20
N GLY A 37 12.40 1.99 0.22
CA GLY A 37 12.44 3.44 0.34
C GLY A 37 11.79 4.16 -0.85
N ILE A 38 12.08 3.72 -2.08
CA ILE A 38 11.48 4.26 -3.31
C ILE A 38 9.97 3.94 -3.34
N ASP A 39 9.61 2.71 -2.97
CA ASP A 39 8.23 2.26 -2.85
C ASP A 39 7.42 3.16 -1.92
N GLY A 40 7.82 3.25 -0.65
CA GLY A 40 7.08 4.01 0.35
C GLY A 40 6.98 5.49 0.02
N ALA A 41 8.06 6.11 -0.49
CA ALA A 41 8.01 7.50 -0.93
C ALA A 41 7.01 7.70 -2.10
N GLY A 42 7.01 6.79 -3.08
CA GLY A 42 6.07 6.81 -4.20
C GLY A 42 4.61 6.65 -3.76
N LEU A 43 4.36 5.72 -2.84
CA LEU A 43 3.02 5.44 -2.31
C LEU A 43 2.48 6.58 -1.44
N VAL A 44 3.31 7.19 -0.58
CA VAL A 44 2.91 8.38 0.21
C VAL A 44 2.46 9.51 -0.71
N VAL A 45 3.26 9.84 -1.73
CA VAL A 45 2.92 10.90 -2.70
C VAL A 45 1.63 10.56 -3.44
N ALA A 46 1.51 9.34 -3.95
CA ALA A 46 0.33 8.94 -4.71
C ALA A 46 -0.94 8.99 -3.88
N THR A 47 -0.92 8.43 -2.67
CA THR A 47 -2.11 8.33 -1.82
C THR A 47 -2.50 9.67 -1.20
N ALA A 48 -1.56 10.58 -0.93
CA ALA A 48 -1.88 11.96 -0.58
C ALA A 48 -2.64 12.69 -1.72
N LEU A 49 -2.18 12.54 -2.96
CA LEU A 49 -2.84 13.12 -4.13
C LEU A 49 -4.23 12.51 -4.38
N LEU A 50 -4.37 11.19 -4.22
CA LEU A 50 -5.65 10.49 -4.35
C LEU A 50 -6.64 10.89 -3.26
N THR A 51 -6.18 11.09 -2.02
CA THR A 51 -6.99 11.63 -0.93
C THR A 51 -7.64 12.94 -1.34
N LEU A 52 -6.83 13.92 -1.79
CA LEU A 52 -7.34 15.22 -2.21
C LEU A 52 -8.27 15.11 -3.44
N LYS A 53 -7.98 14.18 -4.36
CA LYS A 53 -8.82 13.96 -5.55
C LYS A 53 -10.19 13.42 -5.18
N PHE A 54 -10.28 12.38 -4.35
CA PHE A 54 -11.56 11.76 -3.98
C PHE A 54 -12.35 12.63 -2.99
N PHE A 55 -11.66 13.37 -2.12
CA PHE A 55 -12.30 14.36 -1.26
C PHE A 55 -13.00 15.45 -2.08
N ARG A 56 -12.33 16.01 -3.10
CA ARG A 56 -12.93 17.00 -4.01
C ARG A 56 -14.08 16.47 -4.85
N LYS A 57 -14.24 15.14 -4.95
CA LYS A 57 -15.37 14.48 -5.59
C LYS A 57 -16.53 14.18 -4.63
N GLY A 58 -16.40 14.51 -3.34
CA GLY A 58 -17.37 14.17 -2.31
C GLY A 58 -17.38 12.68 -1.92
N ASN A 59 -16.31 11.93 -2.25
CA ASN A 59 -16.18 10.53 -1.85
C ASN A 59 -15.27 10.41 -0.62
N ASP A 60 -15.84 10.77 0.53
CA ASP A 60 -15.11 10.93 1.79
C ASP A 60 -14.54 9.61 2.32
N VAL A 61 -15.25 8.49 2.14
CA VAL A 61 -14.80 7.16 2.60
C VAL A 61 -13.56 6.70 1.82
N VAL A 62 -13.58 6.85 0.49
CA VAL A 62 -12.41 6.50 -0.33
C VAL A 62 -11.25 7.45 -0.05
N ALA A 63 -11.52 8.75 0.11
CA ALA A 63 -10.51 9.73 0.47
C ALA A 63 -9.85 9.39 1.81
N ALA A 64 -10.66 9.07 2.84
CA ALA A 64 -10.17 8.62 4.13
C ALA A 64 -9.35 7.33 4.00
N GLY A 65 -9.76 6.38 3.16
CA GLY A 65 -8.99 5.18 2.87
C GLY A 65 -7.59 5.48 2.34
N PHE A 66 -7.46 6.40 1.37
CA PHE A 66 -6.14 6.84 0.88
C PHE A 66 -5.34 7.61 1.93
N LEU A 67 -5.98 8.40 2.78
CA LEU A 67 -5.30 9.10 3.87
C LEU A 67 -4.71 8.12 4.89
N VAL A 68 -5.51 7.12 5.31
CA VAL A 68 -5.07 6.05 6.20
C VAL A 68 -3.93 5.26 5.56
N PHE A 69 -3.99 5.02 4.23
CA PHE A 69 -2.89 4.39 3.51
C PHE A 69 -1.60 5.21 3.61
N ALA A 70 -1.66 6.52 3.36
CA ALA A 70 -0.50 7.40 3.43
C ALA A 70 0.13 7.42 4.83
N ILE A 71 -0.69 7.40 5.89
CA ILE A 71 -0.22 7.33 7.28
C ILE A 71 0.47 5.99 7.54
N GLY A 72 -0.17 4.87 7.15
CA GLY A 72 0.40 3.54 7.29
C GLY A 72 1.73 3.38 6.56
N GLU A 73 1.78 3.87 5.33
CA GLU A 73 2.99 3.89 4.51
C GLU A 73 4.11 4.72 5.15
N SER A 74 3.78 5.90 5.69
CA SER A 74 4.77 6.76 6.33
C SER A 74 5.40 6.09 7.55
N ILE A 75 4.62 5.36 8.35
CA ILE A 75 5.13 4.59 9.49
C ILE A 75 6.06 3.47 9.01
N MET A 76 5.67 2.76 7.95
CA MET A 76 6.46 1.67 7.40
C MET A 76 7.77 2.14 6.76
N LEU A 77 7.73 3.28 6.07
CA LEU A 77 8.88 3.90 5.42
C LEU A 77 10.02 4.17 6.42
N VAL A 78 9.71 4.60 7.65
CA VAL A 78 10.72 4.82 8.69
C VAL A 78 11.48 3.52 9.02
N GLY A 79 10.80 2.37 8.98
CA GLY A 79 11.42 1.06 9.24
C GLY A 79 12.30 0.53 8.11
N THR A 80 12.23 1.11 6.90
CA THR A 80 12.97 0.59 5.73
C THR A 80 14.48 0.72 5.86
N ALA A 81 14.96 1.75 6.57
CA ALA A 81 16.38 1.97 6.82
C ALA A 81 16.95 1.07 7.93
N ALA A 82 16.09 0.50 8.78
CA ALA A 82 16.50 -0.40 9.86
C ALA A 82 16.85 -1.81 9.33
N CYS A 83 17.40 -2.67 10.18
CA CYS A 83 17.45 -4.09 9.86
C CYS A 83 16.03 -4.71 9.91
N LEU A 84 15.85 -5.88 9.29
CA LEU A 84 14.54 -6.54 9.17
C LEU A 84 13.86 -6.82 10.52
N VAL A 85 14.63 -7.14 11.55
CA VAL A 85 14.08 -7.43 12.88
C VAL A 85 13.67 -6.15 13.61
N GLU A 86 14.46 -5.10 13.47
CA GLU A 86 14.17 -3.79 14.08
C GLU A 86 12.99 -3.08 13.41
N SER A 87 12.68 -3.41 12.15
CA SER A 87 11.53 -2.83 11.45
C SER A 87 10.18 -3.45 11.85
N VAL A 88 10.17 -4.51 12.65
CA VAL A 88 8.95 -5.25 13.05
C VAL A 88 7.87 -4.35 13.66
N PRO A 89 8.15 -3.43 14.61
CA PRO A 89 7.11 -2.57 15.17
C PRO A 89 6.47 -1.64 14.12
N SER A 90 7.29 -0.99 13.28
CA SER A 90 6.79 -0.17 12.18
C SER A 90 6.03 -0.98 11.14
N PHE A 91 6.48 -2.22 10.87
CA PHE A 91 5.83 -3.13 9.95
C PHE A 91 4.45 -3.57 10.46
N ALA A 92 4.32 -3.88 11.75
CA ALA A 92 3.05 -4.24 12.37
C ALA A 92 2.02 -3.11 12.24
N ALA A 93 2.41 -1.90 12.63
CA ALA A 93 1.56 -0.71 12.56
C ALA A 93 1.20 -0.35 11.11
N GLY A 94 2.18 -0.32 10.21
CA GLY A 94 1.97 -0.04 8.79
C GLY A 94 1.03 -1.05 8.13
N THR A 95 1.23 -2.34 8.39
CA THR A 95 0.39 -3.43 7.86
C THR A 95 -1.05 -3.36 8.36
N ALA A 96 -1.25 -3.01 9.63
CA ALA A 96 -2.58 -2.82 10.20
C ALA A 96 -3.33 -1.67 9.50
N LEU A 97 -2.64 -0.55 9.28
CA LEU A 97 -3.23 0.62 8.61
C LEU A 97 -3.47 0.36 7.12
N TRP A 98 -2.58 -0.35 6.44
CA TRP A 98 -2.82 -0.85 5.09
C TRP A 98 -4.07 -1.72 5.01
N SER A 99 -4.28 -2.65 5.96
CA SER A 99 -5.48 -3.48 6.01
C SER A 99 -6.75 -2.62 6.07
N CYS A 100 -6.80 -1.65 6.99
CA CYS A 100 -7.94 -0.71 7.10
C CYS A 100 -8.12 0.14 5.84
N ALA A 101 -7.03 0.69 5.30
CA ALA A 101 -7.05 1.53 4.11
C ALA A 101 -7.58 0.79 2.88
N LEU A 102 -7.14 -0.45 2.68
CA LEU A 102 -7.61 -1.30 1.59
C LEU A 102 -9.11 -1.60 1.72
N LEU A 103 -9.61 -1.82 2.93
CA LEU A 103 -11.04 -1.99 3.16
C LEU A 103 -11.82 -0.71 2.85
N LEU A 104 -11.37 0.44 3.34
CA LEU A 104 -12.02 1.74 3.12
C LEU A 104 -12.05 2.14 1.65
N THR A 105 -10.99 1.86 0.90
CA THR A 105 -10.94 2.12 -0.55
C THR A 105 -11.74 1.11 -1.36
N SER A 106 -11.91 -0.14 -0.89
CA SER A 106 -12.55 -1.21 -1.64
C SER A 106 -14.03 -1.43 -1.31
N ALA A 107 -14.50 -1.02 -0.12
CA ALA A 107 -15.89 -1.19 0.28
C ALA A 107 -16.87 -0.34 -0.58
N PRO A 108 -16.62 0.96 -0.84
CA PRO A 108 -17.47 1.78 -1.71
C PRO A 108 -17.45 1.31 -3.16
N LYS A 109 -18.55 1.54 -3.90
CA LYS A 109 -18.69 1.19 -5.33
C LYS A 109 -18.03 2.21 -6.27
N GLU A 110 -16.85 2.72 -5.90
CA GLU A 110 -16.09 3.70 -6.70
C GLU A 110 -15.17 3.02 -7.72
N PHE A 111 -14.53 1.91 -7.33
CA PHE A 111 -13.64 1.13 -8.20
C PHE A 111 -14.36 -0.04 -8.87
N ALA A 112 -13.79 -0.55 -9.97
CA ALA A 112 -14.32 -1.74 -10.65
C ALA A 112 -14.39 -2.95 -9.70
N GLY A 113 -15.37 -3.83 -9.90
CA GLY A 113 -15.63 -4.95 -9.00
C GLY A 113 -14.42 -5.84 -8.71
N TRP A 114 -13.59 -6.12 -9.73
CA TRP A 114 -12.37 -6.92 -9.55
C TRP A 114 -11.32 -6.21 -8.69
N VAL A 115 -11.18 -4.88 -8.80
CA VAL A 115 -10.24 -4.07 -7.99
C VAL A 115 -10.64 -4.12 -6.53
N ARG A 116 -11.95 -3.98 -6.28
CA ARG A 116 -12.52 -4.08 -4.94
C ARG A 116 -12.29 -5.46 -4.35
N LEU A 117 -12.48 -6.52 -5.15
CA LEU A 117 -12.25 -7.90 -4.70
C LEU A 117 -10.79 -8.12 -4.28
N VAL A 118 -9.81 -7.76 -5.14
CA VAL A 118 -8.39 -7.95 -4.79
C VAL A 118 -7.97 -7.08 -3.60
N GLY A 119 -8.52 -5.87 -3.48
CA GLY A 119 -8.28 -5.00 -2.32
C GLY A 119 -8.86 -5.56 -1.02
N ILE A 120 -10.05 -6.14 -1.05
CA ILE A 120 -10.65 -6.84 0.12
C ILE A 120 -9.81 -8.06 0.51
N ILE A 121 -9.36 -8.86 -0.46
CA ILE A 121 -8.47 -10.00 -0.18
C ILE A 121 -7.17 -9.49 0.48
N GLY A 122 -6.53 -8.48 -0.10
CA GLY A 122 -5.33 -7.86 0.48
C GLY A 122 -5.57 -7.35 1.91
N SER A 123 -6.70 -6.67 2.15
CA SER A 123 -7.10 -6.19 3.47
C SER A 123 -7.16 -7.32 4.49
N ILE A 124 -7.78 -8.45 4.15
CA ILE A 124 -7.88 -9.62 5.04
C ILE A 124 -6.50 -10.22 5.32
N LEU A 125 -5.67 -10.43 4.29
CA LEU A 125 -4.35 -11.06 4.45
C LEU A 125 -3.40 -10.21 5.29
N PHE A 126 -3.37 -8.89 5.08
CA PHE A 126 -2.62 -7.98 5.94
C PHE A 126 -3.23 -7.85 7.33
N GLY A 127 -4.56 -7.92 7.46
CA GLY A 127 -5.24 -7.95 8.75
C GLY A 127 -4.82 -9.16 9.60
N ILE A 128 -4.76 -10.35 8.99
CA ILE A 128 -4.25 -11.57 9.65
C ILE A 128 -2.78 -11.39 10.04
N THR A 129 -1.96 -10.83 9.14
CA THR A 129 -0.53 -10.58 9.41
C THR A 129 -0.36 -9.65 10.63
N ALA A 130 -1.05 -8.51 10.64
CA ALA A 130 -1.00 -7.56 11.75
C ALA A 130 -1.53 -8.17 13.05
N ALA A 131 -2.62 -8.95 13.00
CA ALA A 131 -3.17 -9.62 14.18
C ALA A 131 -2.17 -10.58 14.81
N ARG A 132 -1.47 -11.39 14.02
CA ARG A 132 -0.40 -12.28 14.51
C ARG A 132 0.71 -11.50 15.20
N MET A 133 1.15 -10.39 14.60
CA MET A 133 2.20 -9.55 15.16
C MET A 133 1.78 -8.91 16.49
N PHE A 134 0.56 -8.37 16.58
CA PHE A 134 0.03 -7.84 17.84
C PHE A 134 -0.25 -8.92 18.89
N TRP A 135 -0.40 -10.17 18.46
CA TRP A 135 -0.45 -11.34 19.34
C TRP A 135 0.93 -11.81 19.84
N GLY A 136 2.01 -11.13 19.44
CA GLY A 136 3.37 -11.39 19.88
C GLY A 136 4.18 -12.28 18.94
N GLU A 137 3.65 -12.67 17.78
CA GLU A 137 4.44 -13.42 16.79
C GLU A 137 5.42 -12.51 16.05
N GLN A 138 6.68 -12.95 15.93
CA GLN A 138 7.68 -12.24 15.15
C GLN A 138 7.54 -12.57 13.66
N VAL A 139 6.66 -11.84 12.97
CA VAL A 139 6.47 -11.94 11.52
C VAL A 139 7.31 -10.88 10.82
N LEU A 140 8.14 -11.27 9.85
CA LEU A 140 8.98 -10.37 9.06
C LEU A 140 8.27 -9.95 7.76
N PRO A 141 8.63 -8.81 7.16
CA PRO A 141 8.11 -8.39 5.85
C PRO A 141 8.30 -9.42 4.73
N THR A 142 9.29 -10.31 4.84
CA THR A 142 9.57 -11.36 3.85
C THR A 142 9.05 -12.75 4.26
N SER A 143 8.33 -12.85 5.38
CA SER A 143 7.83 -14.13 5.88
C SER A 143 6.81 -14.77 4.93
N SER A 144 6.89 -16.10 4.81
CA SER A 144 5.95 -16.94 4.05
C SER A 144 5.20 -17.87 5.02
N PRO A 145 3.88 -18.09 4.84
CA PRO A 145 3.06 -17.64 3.71
C PRO A 145 2.63 -16.17 3.78
N LEU A 146 2.50 -15.62 4.98
CA LEU A 146 2.09 -14.23 5.21
C LEU A 146 3.24 -13.44 5.83
N PRO A 147 3.52 -12.21 5.35
CA PRO A 147 2.77 -11.42 4.35
C PRO A 147 3.15 -11.70 2.88
N PHE A 148 4.09 -12.60 2.58
CA PHE A 148 4.64 -12.76 1.22
C PHE A 148 3.57 -12.88 0.12
N PHE A 149 2.52 -13.68 0.34
CA PHE A 149 1.43 -13.84 -0.63
C PHE A 149 0.38 -12.72 -0.62
N ALA A 150 0.45 -11.76 0.31
CA ALA A 150 -0.43 -10.59 0.34
C ALA A 150 0.02 -9.49 -0.65
N TYR A 151 1.33 -9.32 -0.86
CA TYR A 151 1.87 -8.27 -1.73
C TYR A 151 1.36 -8.31 -3.18
N PRO A 152 1.20 -9.47 -3.84
CA PRO A 152 0.60 -9.51 -5.16
C PRO A 152 -0.81 -8.90 -5.22
N PHE A 153 -1.64 -9.11 -4.18
CA PHE A 153 -2.97 -8.49 -4.11
C PHE A 153 -2.89 -6.98 -3.91
N LEU A 154 -1.91 -6.51 -3.12
CA LEU A 154 -1.61 -5.09 -2.98
C LEU A 154 -1.26 -4.45 -4.32
N VAL A 155 -0.31 -5.05 -5.06
CA VAL A 155 0.14 -4.55 -6.37
C VAL A 155 -0.99 -4.60 -7.41
N LEU A 156 -1.81 -5.65 -7.41
CA LEU A 156 -3.00 -5.70 -8.27
C LEU A 156 -4.00 -4.60 -7.94
N THR A 157 -4.14 -4.25 -6.65
CA THR A 157 -4.97 -3.12 -6.22
C THR A 157 -4.42 -1.79 -6.77
N PHE A 158 -3.10 -1.58 -6.73
CA PHE A 158 -2.44 -0.41 -7.32
C PHE A 158 -2.68 -0.33 -8.83
N ALA A 159 -2.54 -1.44 -9.55
CA ALA A 159 -2.85 -1.50 -10.98
C ALA A 159 -4.33 -1.11 -11.26
N GLY A 160 -5.25 -1.56 -10.39
CA GLY A 160 -6.65 -1.16 -10.41
C GLY A 160 -6.86 0.35 -10.23
N TRP A 161 -6.19 0.95 -9.25
CA TRP A 161 -6.23 2.40 -9.02
C TRP A 161 -5.65 3.18 -10.21
N ILE A 162 -4.51 2.76 -10.76
CA ILE A 162 -3.91 3.35 -11.97
C ILE A 162 -4.89 3.28 -13.15
N SER A 163 -5.56 2.15 -13.35
CA SER A 163 -6.53 1.99 -14.43
C SER A 163 -7.70 2.97 -14.30
N THR A 164 -8.10 3.29 -13.06
CA THR A 164 -9.16 4.25 -12.75
C THR A 164 -8.72 5.67 -13.08
N LEU A 165 -7.46 6.02 -12.74
CA LEU A 165 -6.88 7.32 -13.09
C LEU A 165 -6.83 7.57 -14.59
N ARG A 166 -6.57 6.53 -15.40
CA ARG A 166 -6.56 6.63 -16.87
C ARG A 166 -7.95 6.87 -17.46
N LYS A 167 -9.01 6.33 -16.84
CA LYS A 167 -10.40 6.53 -17.29
C LYS A 167 -10.96 7.91 -16.94
N THR A 168 -10.39 8.58 -15.94
CA THR A 168 -10.80 9.93 -15.51
C THR A 168 -9.85 11.05 -15.95
N ALA A 169 -8.92 10.76 -16.86
CA ALA A 169 -7.90 11.71 -17.35
C ALA A 169 -8.30 12.37 -18.67
#